data_AF-A0A936AIK4-F1
#
_entry.id   AF-A0A936AIK4-F1
#
_cell.length_a   1.000
_cell.length_b   1.000
_cell.length_c   1.000
_cell.angle_alpha   90.00
_cell.angle_beta   90.00
_cell.angle_gamma   90.00
#
_symmetry.space_group_name_H-M   'P 1'
#
loop_
_entity.id
_entity.type
_entity.pdbx_description
1 polymer ?
#
loop_
_entity_poly.entity_id
_entity_poly.type
_entity_poly.pdbx_seq_one_letter_code
_entity_poly.pdbx_strand_id
1 'polypeptide(L)'
;MDNTVSPNSNPVGHLLEADELFCHQIMDSFACVGTTDRDWTEKVCAMAMARDGSLQLGFGLGKYPNRNVMDCYAGISRGKEQITVRASRQLSPKPNLTAIGPIRYEVVEPLNKVRFILEPNEVQPIAFDCLFEGRVPARFEDRSHIRQGYRVMTELVRYHQTGVASGWIEVEGIRSEITPENWVSTRDHSWECATAWGDHRAHWNLPTMAQVRVMSFSGARATWSVPTAVTMPCSSTSAG
;
A
#
# COMPACT_ATOMS: atom_id res chain seq x y z
N MET A 1 -14.23 17.16 -28.60
CA MET A 1 -13.91 16.14 -29.63
C MET A 1 -14.56 14.86 -29.17
N ASP A 2 -15.47 14.39 -30.00
CA ASP A 2 -16.47 13.35 -29.78
C ASP A 2 -15.83 11.98 -29.50
N ASN A 3 -16.39 11.19 -28.59
CA ASN A 3 -15.96 9.83 -28.31
C ASN A 3 -17.16 8.97 -27.89
N THR A 4 -18.04 8.70 -28.84
CA THR A 4 -19.04 7.64 -28.78
C THR A 4 -18.38 6.28 -28.47
N VAL A 5 -18.80 5.64 -27.37
CA VAL A 5 -18.39 4.26 -27.02
C VAL A 5 -19.36 3.27 -27.66
N SER A 6 -18.79 2.21 -28.25
CA SER A 6 -19.47 1.12 -28.98
C SER A 6 -20.60 0.44 -28.17
N PRO A 7 -21.73 0.04 -28.80
CA PRO A 7 -22.94 -0.45 -28.12
C PRO A 7 -22.87 -1.87 -27.50
N ASN A 8 -21.71 -2.54 -27.50
CA ASN A 8 -21.60 -3.97 -27.12
C ASN A 8 -20.75 -4.29 -25.87
N SER A 9 -20.40 -3.32 -25.03
CA SER A 9 -19.80 -3.55 -23.70
C SER A 9 -20.47 -2.64 -22.69
N ASN A 10 -20.71 -3.08 -21.44
CA ASN A 10 -21.48 -2.34 -20.43
C ASN A 10 -20.91 -0.93 -20.14
N PRO A 11 -21.48 0.19 -20.62
CA PRO A 11 -20.78 1.47 -20.55
C PRO A 11 -21.63 2.57 -19.90
N VAL A 12 -21.19 3.13 -18.77
CA VAL A 12 -21.11 4.60 -18.61
C VAL A 12 -20.04 4.93 -17.57
N GLY A 13 -19.24 5.96 -17.85
CA GLY A 13 -18.67 6.78 -16.77
C GLY A 13 -17.91 7.96 -17.31
N HIS A 14 -18.47 9.17 -17.23
CA HIS A 14 -17.73 10.43 -17.10
C HIS A 14 -18.71 11.46 -16.53
N LEU A 15 -18.42 12.01 -15.35
CA LEU A 15 -18.22 13.43 -15.08
C LEU A 15 -17.40 13.51 -13.76
N LEU A 16 -16.73 14.64 -13.51
CA LEU A 16 -15.75 14.94 -12.45
C LEU A 16 -15.60 16.49 -12.41
N GLU A 17 -14.63 17.11 -11.74
CA GLU A 17 -14.59 17.64 -10.35
C GLU A 17 -15.42 16.92 -9.29
N ALA A 18 -15.11 15.62 -9.11
CA ALA A 18 -15.64 14.70 -8.09
C ALA A 18 -17.14 14.95 -7.78
N ASP A 19 -17.82 15.14 -8.91
CA ASP A 19 -19.24 15.31 -9.14
C ASP A 19 -19.92 16.48 -8.39
N GLU A 20 -19.15 17.54 -8.08
CA GLU A 20 -19.47 18.68 -7.18
C GLU A 20 -19.71 18.25 -5.71
N LEU A 21 -19.03 17.16 -5.33
CA LEU A 21 -18.49 16.82 -4.01
C LEU A 21 -19.46 16.70 -2.81
N PHE A 22 -20.70 16.28 -3.06
CA PHE A 22 -21.36 15.31 -2.16
C PHE A 22 -21.06 13.90 -2.66
N CYS A 23 -19.87 13.43 -2.33
CA CYS A 23 -19.05 12.46 -3.04
C CYS A 23 -19.51 10.97 -2.96
N HIS A 24 -20.81 10.70 -3.08
CA HIS A 24 -21.40 9.36 -3.02
C HIS A 24 -20.67 8.30 -3.89
N GLN A 25 -20.13 7.25 -3.26
CA GLN A 25 -19.72 6.01 -3.94
C GLN A 25 -20.82 4.94 -3.91
N ILE A 26 -21.67 5.02 -2.89
CA ILE A 26 -22.83 4.19 -2.59
C ILE A 26 -23.74 5.00 -1.65
N MET A 27 -24.93 4.48 -1.35
CA MET A 27 -25.85 5.06 -0.36
C MET A 27 -25.38 4.81 1.09
N ASP A 28 -24.11 5.11 1.37
CA ASP A 28 -23.45 4.97 2.66
C ASP A 28 -22.30 5.98 2.77
N SER A 29 -21.70 6.07 3.96
CA SER A 29 -20.49 6.87 4.20
C SER A 29 -19.29 6.35 3.39
N PHE A 30 -18.31 7.22 3.17
CA PHE A 30 -16.99 6.86 2.60
C PHE A 30 -16.21 5.79 3.36
N ALA A 31 -16.64 5.47 4.58
CA ALA A 31 -16.04 4.38 5.35
C ALA A 31 -16.49 3.00 4.85
N CYS A 32 -17.57 2.93 4.07
CA CYS A 32 -18.16 1.71 3.55
C CYS A 32 -17.83 1.51 2.07
N VAL A 33 -17.89 0.25 1.64
CA VAL A 33 -17.66 -0.16 0.25
C VAL A 33 -18.93 -0.76 -0.31
N GLY A 34 -19.15 -0.65 -1.62
CA GLY A 34 -20.43 -1.05 -2.25
C GLY A 34 -20.72 -2.55 -2.30
N THR A 35 -19.90 -3.35 -1.63
CA THR A 35 -20.03 -4.80 -1.53
C THR A 35 -19.72 -5.23 -0.11
N THR A 36 -20.43 -6.23 0.39
CA THR A 36 -20.11 -6.87 1.68
C THR A 36 -19.00 -7.91 1.56
N ASP A 37 -18.43 -8.10 0.37
CA ASP A 37 -17.37 -9.08 0.16
C ASP A 37 -16.13 -8.73 1.00
N ARG A 38 -15.67 -9.70 1.81
CA ARG A 38 -14.52 -9.55 2.69
C ARG A 38 -13.21 -9.38 1.91
N ASP A 39 -13.18 -9.81 0.66
CA ASP A 39 -12.03 -9.74 -0.24
C ASP A 39 -11.86 -8.34 -0.86
N TRP A 40 -12.72 -7.37 -0.55
CA TRP A 40 -12.52 -6.00 -1.00
C TRP A 40 -11.24 -5.40 -0.40
N THR A 41 -10.41 -4.79 -1.25
CA THR A 41 -9.16 -4.11 -0.87
C THR A 41 -8.92 -2.88 -1.73
N GLU A 42 -8.30 -1.85 -1.15
CA GLU A 42 -7.65 -0.75 -1.88
C GLU A 42 -6.18 -0.74 -1.50
N LYS A 43 -5.28 -0.72 -2.49
CA LYS A 43 -3.84 -0.95 -2.28
C LYS A 43 -2.99 -0.03 -3.11
N VAL A 44 -1.96 0.52 -2.48
CA VAL A 44 -0.86 1.20 -3.15
C VAL A 44 0.38 0.33 -3.01
N CYS A 45 1.04 0.04 -4.12
CA CYS A 45 2.41 -0.49 -4.14
C CYS A 45 3.33 0.54 -4.80
N ALA A 46 4.53 0.70 -4.27
CA ALA A 46 5.54 1.55 -4.88
C ALA A 46 6.93 1.03 -4.63
N MET A 47 7.86 1.46 -5.48
CA MET A 47 9.25 1.13 -5.37
C MET A 47 10.11 2.29 -5.88
N ALA A 48 11.33 2.38 -5.38
CA ALA A 48 12.37 3.18 -6.00
C ALA A 48 13.65 2.35 -6.05
N MET A 49 14.44 2.49 -7.11
CA MET A 49 15.72 1.80 -7.24
C MET A 49 16.79 2.72 -7.80
N ALA A 50 18.01 2.54 -7.27
CA ALA A 50 19.20 3.11 -7.86
C ALA A 50 19.43 2.48 -9.23
N ARG A 51 19.79 3.30 -10.23
CA ARG A 51 19.98 2.85 -11.62
C ARG A 51 21.16 1.90 -11.79
N ASP A 52 22.12 1.92 -10.86
CA ASP A 52 23.24 0.99 -10.80
C ASP A 52 22.88 -0.38 -10.19
N GLY A 53 21.64 -0.54 -9.70
CA GLY A 53 21.15 -1.77 -9.07
C GLY A 53 21.69 -2.01 -7.66
N SER A 54 22.37 -1.04 -7.05
CA SER A 54 22.97 -1.19 -5.72
C SER A 54 21.94 -1.33 -4.61
N LEU A 55 20.79 -0.65 -4.75
CA LEU A 55 19.76 -0.58 -3.73
C LEU A 55 18.38 -0.38 -4.36
N GLN A 56 17.39 -1.06 -3.80
CA GLN A 56 15.97 -0.89 -4.10
C GLN A 56 15.21 -0.74 -2.79
N LEU A 57 14.25 0.18 -2.74
CA LEU A 57 13.22 0.21 -1.69
C LEU A 57 11.88 -0.26 -2.25
N GLY A 58 11.09 -0.88 -1.39
CA GLY A 58 9.73 -1.32 -1.65
C GLY A 58 8.79 -0.81 -0.57
N PHE A 59 7.62 -0.37 -1.00
CA PHE A 59 6.55 0.14 -0.15
C PHE A 59 5.22 -0.49 -0.57
N GLY A 60 4.39 -0.83 0.40
CA GLY A 60 3.01 -1.20 0.13
C GLY A 60 2.09 -0.83 1.28
N LEU A 61 0.88 -0.39 0.96
CA LEU A 61 -0.19 -0.10 1.92
C LEU A 61 -1.49 -0.69 1.37
N GLY A 62 -2.21 -1.43 2.23
CA GLY A 62 -3.52 -1.97 1.94
C GLY A 62 -4.55 -1.51 2.95
N LYS A 63 -5.69 -1.00 2.46
CA LYS A 63 -6.86 -0.61 3.23
C LYS A 63 -7.95 -1.66 3.03
N TYR A 64 -8.50 -2.16 4.15
CA TYR A 64 -9.49 -3.24 4.15
C TYR A 64 -10.70 -2.87 5.03
N PRO A 65 -11.66 -2.09 4.51
CA PRO A 65 -12.84 -1.60 5.25
C PRO A 65 -13.69 -2.71 5.86
N ASN A 66 -14.06 -3.72 5.06
CA ASN A 66 -14.86 -4.87 5.53
C ASN A 66 -14.12 -5.76 6.55
N ARG A 67 -12.83 -5.52 6.78
CA ARG A 67 -11.99 -6.19 7.80
C ARG A 67 -11.55 -5.25 8.92
N ASN A 68 -11.90 -3.96 8.86
CA ASN A 68 -11.49 -2.93 9.81
C ASN A 68 -9.97 -2.88 10.08
N VAL A 69 -9.15 -3.11 9.04
CA VAL A 69 -7.69 -3.15 9.16
C VAL A 69 -7.01 -2.36 8.03
N MET A 70 -5.85 -1.78 8.34
CA MET A 70 -4.92 -1.23 7.36
C MET A 70 -3.54 -1.84 7.63
N ASP A 71 -2.98 -2.48 6.62
CA ASP A 71 -1.66 -3.13 6.69
C ASP A 71 -0.69 -2.43 5.76
N CYS A 72 0.60 -2.50 6.09
CA CYS A 72 1.65 -1.97 5.24
C CYS A 72 2.95 -2.76 5.38
N TYR A 73 3.81 -2.59 4.38
CA TYR A 73 5.21 -2.93 4.46
C TYR A 73 6.07 -1.80 3.89
N ALA A 74 7.27 -1.67 4.43
CA ALA A 74 8.33 -0.82 3.92
C ALA A 74 9.64 -1.59 4.07
N GLY A 75 10.48 -1.59 3.05
CA GLY A 75 11.68 -2.40 3.07
C GLY A 75 12.66 -2.04 1.98
N ILE A 76 13.82 -2.69 2.04
CA ILE A 76 14.89 -2.52 1.06
C ILE A 76 15.39 -3.88 0.59
N SER A 77 16.01 -3.87 -0.59
CA SER A 77 16.75 -4.98 -1.16
C SER A 77 18.13 -4.48 -1.58
N ARG A 78 19.19 -5.18 -1.14
CA ARG A 78 20.58 -4.93 -1.55
C ARG A 78 21.27 -6.26 -1.83
N GLY A 79 21.81 -6.44 -3.03
CA GLY A 79 22.44 -7.71 -3.43
C GLY A 79 21.49 -8.91 -3.30
N LYS A 80 21.71 -9.77 -2.29
CA LYS A 80 20.91 -10.98 -2.01
C LYS A 80 20.07 -10.86 -0.73
N GLU A 81 20.07 -9.69 -0.09
CA GLU A 81 19.41 -9.45 1.18
C GLU A 81 18.15 -8.60 0.97
N GLN A 82 17.09 -8.96 1.70
CA GLN A 82 15.89 -8.14 1.83
C GLN A 82 15.61 -7.89 3.31
N ILE A 83 15.42 -6.62 3.66
CA ILE A 83 15.06 -6.18 5.01
C ILE A 83 13.67 -5.53 4.92
N THR A 84 12.74 -5.90 5.80
CA THR A 84 11.36 -5.42 5.71
C THR A 84 10.76 -5.17 7.09
N VAL A 85 10.17 -3.99 7.25
CA VAL A 85 9.27 -3.63 8.35
C VAL A 85 7.85 -3.83 7.88
N ARG A 86 7.02 -4.46 8.71
CA ARG A 86 5.58 -4.62 8.48
C ARG A 86 4.84 -4.03 9.66
N ALA A 87 3.74 -3.35 9.38
CA ALA A 87 2.89 -2.81 10.43
C ALA A 87 1.42 -2.97 10.05
N SER A 88 0.59 -3.09 11.09
CA SER A 88 -0.86 -3.22 10.98
C SER A 88 -1.51 -2.31 12.01
N ARG A 89 -2.66 -1.72 11.66
CA ARG A 89 -3.50 -1.00 12.60
C ARG A 89 -4.96 -1.28 12.34
N GLN A 90 -5.78 -1.13 13.37
CA GLN A 90 -7.22 -1.00 13.19
C GLN A 90 -7.51 0.22 12.31
N LEU A 91 -8.42 0.06 11.33
CA LEU A 91 -8.77 1.12 10.39
C LEU A 91 -9.55 2.24 11.09
N SER A 92 -10.62 1.87 11.80
CA SER A 92 -11.39 2.76 12.68
C SER A 92 -10.58 3.13 13.93
N PRO A 93 -10.68 4.38 14.44
CA PRO A 93 -11.60 5.45 14.04
C PRO A 93 -11.02 6.42 12.99
N LYS A 94 -9.79 6.19 12.51
CA LYS A 94 -9.07 7.12 11.62
C LYS A 94 -8.85 6.48 10.24
N PRO A 95 -9.89 6.27 9.41
CA PRO A 95 -9.77 5.54 8.14
C PRO A 95 -8.92 6.27 7.08
N ASN A 96 -8.75 7.58 7.22
CA ASN A 96 -7.97 8.43 6.31
C ASN A 96 -6.53 8.66 6.78
N LEU A 97 -6.17 8.23 8.00
CA LEU A 97 -4.80 8.35 8.49
C LEU A 97 -3.92 7.28 7.84
N THR A 98 -3.10 7.66 6.88
CA THR A 98 -2.20 6.74 6.16
C THR A 98 -0.87 6.51 6.88
N ALA A 99 -0.87 6.60 8.22
CA ALA A 99 0.23 6.25 9.10
C ALA A 99 -0.09 4.93 9.82
N ILE A 100 0.80 3.94 9.71
CA ILE A 100 0.66 2.60 10.29
C ILE A 100 1.98 2.24 10.97
N GLY A 101 2.04 2.44 12.29
CA GLY A 101 3.31 2.38 13.01
C GLY A 101 4.31 3.40 12.43
N PRO A 102 5.56 3.00 12.14
CA PRO A 102 6.58 3.91 11.60
C PRO A 102 6.44 4.15 10.08
N ILE A 103 5.44 3.57 9.41
CA ILE A 103 5.29 3.64 7.95
C ILE A 103 4.21 4.66 7.60
N ARG A 104 4.51 5.58 6.67
CA ARG A 104 3.58 6.64 6.22
C ARG A 104 3.53 6.72 4.70
N TYR A 105 2.33 7.00 4.21
CA TYR A 105 2.06 7.38 2.82
C TYR A 105 1.44 8.77 2.77
N GLU A 106 2.00 9.68 1.99
CA GLU A 106 1.50 11.05 1.88
C GLU A 106 1.27 11.41 0.41
N VAL A 107 0.08 11.92 0.11
CA VAL A 107 -0.20 12.51 -1.21
C VAL A 107 0.22 13.98 -1.14
N VAL A 108 1.32 14.32 -1.81
CA VAL A 108 1.88 15.69 -1.81
C VAL A 108 1.21 16.54 -2.89
N GLU A 109 1.15 16.00 -4.11
CA GLU A 109 0.41 16.59 -5.24
C GLU A 109 -0.37 15.44 -5.91
N PRO A 110 -1.71 15.42 -5.86
CA PRO A 110 -2.51 14.32 -6.41
C PRO A 110 -2.09 13.95 -7.83
N LEU A 111 -1.88 12.66 -8.07
CA LEU A 111 -1.44 12.06 -9.34
C LEU A 111 -0.07 12.52 -9.86
N ASN A 112 0.66 13.38 -9.13
CA ASN A 112 1.94 13.94 -9.56
C ASN A 112 3.07 13.60 -8.58
N LYS A 113 2.87 13.84 -7.28
CA LYS A 113 3.88 13.62 -6.24
C LYS A 113 3.29 12.89 -5.03
N VAL A 114 3.93 11.80 -4.62
CA VAL A 114 3.56 11.04 -3.43
C VAL A 114 4.81 10.68 -2.65
N ARG A 115 4.73 10.66 -1.33
CA ARG A 115 5.86 10.39 -0.44
C ARG A 115 5.62 9.09 0.32
N PHE A 116 6.66 8.26 0.37
CA PHE A 116 6.72 7.02 1.15
C PHE A 116 7.76 7.21 2.24
N ILE A 117 7.38 6.96 3.49
CA ILE A 117 8.25 7.18 4.65
C ILE A 117 8.30 5.90 5.48
N LEU A 118 9.51 5.53 5.88
CA LEU A 118 9.76 4.65 7.00
C LEU A 118 10.57 5.42 8.03
N GLU A 119 9.93 5.78 9.14
CA GLU A 119 10.59 6.46 10.26
C GLU A 119 11.61 5.53 10.93
N PRO A 120 12.67 6.08 11.56
CA PRO A 120 13.55 5.30 12.43
C PRO A 120 12.73 4.49 13.43
N ASN A 121 13.07 3.20 13.56
CA ASN A 121 12.28 2.25 14.31
C ASN A 121 13.19 1.18 14.94
N GLU A 122 12.66 0.48 15.94
CA GLU A 122 13.39 -0.57 16.67
C GLU A 122 13.33 -1.94 15.99
N VAL A 123 12.55 -2.09 14.90
CA VAL A 123 12.27 -3.39 14.26
C VAL A 123 13.39 -3.79 13.30
N GLN A 124 13.84 -2.84 12.47
CA GLN A 124 14.93 -3.05 11.53
C GLN A 124 15.74 -1.76 11.40
N PRO A 125 17.07 -1.84 11.18
CA PRO A 125 17.94 -0.67 11.07
C PRO A 125 17.83 -0.03 9.67
N ILE A 126 16.61 0.25 9.22
CA ILE A 126 16.31 0.91 7.96
C ILE A 126 15.30 2.04 8.17
N ALA A 127 15.54 3.16 7.50
CA ALA A 127 14.65 4.31 7.47
C ALA A 127 14.78 5.00 6.11
N PHE A 128 13.72 5.67 5.65
CA PHE A 128 13.78 6.46 4.41
C PHE A 128 12.67 7.51 4.36
N ASP A 129 12.93 8.58 3.63
CA ASP A 129 11.93 9.51 3.10
C ASP A 129 12.13 9.58 1.59
N CYS A 130 11.19 9.01 0.85
CA CYS A 130 11.26 8.91 -0.60
C CYS A 130 10.05 9.62 -1.22
N LEU A 131 10.32 10.71 -1.93
CA LEU A 131 9.34 11.42 -2.76
C LEU A 131 9.38 10.86 -4.18
N PHE A 132 8.29 10.26 -4.63
CA PHE A 132 8.04 9.97 -6.04
C PHE A 132 7.54 11.21 -6.77
N GLU A 133 8.07 11.43 -7.97
CA GLU A 133 7.58 12.44 -8.93
C GLU A 133 7.31 11.77 -10.29
N GLY A 134 6.07 11.86 -10.76
CA GLY A 134 5.64 11.29 -12.03
C GLY A 134 6.35 11.93 -13.22
N ARG A 135 6.93 11.10 -14.11
CA ARG A 135 7.50 11.55 -15.40
C ARG A 135 6.58 11.28 -16.58
N VAL A 136 5.58 10.42 -16.37
CA VAL A 136 4.50 10.16 -17.32
C VAL A 136 3.15 10.23 -16.60
N PRO A 137 2.06 10.55 -17.32
CA PRO A 137 0.72 10.46 -16.77
C PRO A 137 0.43 9.05 -16.24
N ALA A 138 -0.38 8.95 -15.18
CA ALA A 138 -0.89 7.66 -14.73
C ALA A 138 -1.70 7.00 -15.86
N ARG A 139 -1.52 5.68 -16.02
CA ARG A 139 -2.20 4.88 -17.04
C ARG A 139 -2.94 3.74 -16.38
N PHE A 140 -4.22 3.59 -16.71
CA PHE A 140 -5.01 2.44 -16.32
C PHE A 140 -4.52 1.18 -17.06
N GLU A 141 -4.52 0.06 -16.35
CA GLU A 141 -4.62 -1.26 -16.99
C GLU A 141 -6.06 -1.50 -17.43
N ASP A 142 -6.27 -2.49 -18.30
CA ASP A 142 -7.61 -2.98 -18.58
C ASP A 142 -8.26 -3.52 -17.31
N ARG A 143 -9.54 -3.22 -17.11
CA ARG A 143 -10.32 -3.80 -16.00
C ARG A 143 -10.27 -5.32 -16.09
N SER A 144 -9.88 -5.96 -14.99
CA SER A 144 -9.98 -7.40 -14.84
C SER A 144 -11.36 -7.76 -14.30
N HIS A 145 -12.16 -8.48 -15.10
CA HIS A 145 -13.42 -9.09 -14.71
C HIS A 145 -13.36 -10.59 -14.99
N ILE A 146 -12.97 -11.37 -13.98
CA ILE A 146 -12.79 -12.83 -14.13
C ILE A 146 -13.95 -13.53 -13.43
N ARG A 147 -14.76 -14.27 -14.20
CA ARG A 147 -15.86 -15.09 -13.69
C ARG A 147 -15.53 -16.57 -13.84
N GLN A 148 -15.74 -17.33 -12.77
CA GLN A 148 -15.64 -18.79 -12.79
C GLN A 148 -16.99 -19.38 -12.33
N GLY A 149 -17.70 -20.02 -13.24
CA GLY A 149 -19.08 -20.46 -13.01
C GLY A 149 -19.98 -19.27 -12.67
N TYR A 150 -20.69 -19.35 -11.55
CA TYR A 150 -21.62 -18.29 -11.11
C TYR A 150 -20.96 -17.18 -10.28
N ARG A 151 -19.65 -17.27 -9.96
CA ARG A 151 -18.95 -16.32 -9.09
C ARG A 151 -17.99 -15.42 -9.87
N VAL A 152 -18.01 -14.12 -9.59
CA VAL A 152 -16.93 -13.19 -9.98
C VAL A 152 -15.77 -13.43 -9.01
N MET A 153 -14.65 -13.92 -9.54
CA MET A 153 -13.44 -14.26 -8.78
C MET A 153 -12.53 -13.04 -8.61
N THR A 154 -12.50 -12.17 -9.62
CA THR A 154 -11.70 -10.94 -9.62
C THR A 154 -12.49 -9.85 -10.31
N GLU A 155 -12.70 -8.75 -9.59
CA GLU A 155 -13.07 -7.45 -10.12
C GLU A 155 -11.95 -6.48 -9.70
N LEU A 156 -11.16 -5.98 -10.65
CA LEU A 156 -9.99 -5.15 -10.35
C LEU A 156 -9.85 -4.01 -11.37
N VAL A 157 -9.58 -2.82 -10.84
CA VAL A 157 -9.10 -1.67 -11.60
C VAL A 157 -7.80 -1.20 -10.95
N ARG A 158 -6.81 -0.88 -11.79
CA ARG A 158 -5.50 -0.39 -11.36
C ARG A 158 -4.98 0.63 -12.34
N TYR A 159 -4.27 1.63 -11.84
CA TYR A 159 -3.37 2.41 -12.67
C TYR A 159 -1.92 2.24 -12.22
N HIS A 160 -1.00 2.41 -13.17
CA HIS A 160 0.44 2.52 -12.94
C HIS A 160 0.94 3.90 -13.27
N GLN A 161 2.01 4.30 -12.61
CA GLN A 161 2.73 5.51 -12.95
C GLN A 161 4.24 5.29 -12.79
N THR A 162 4.99 5.76 -13.78
CA THR A 162 6.45 5.74 -13.79
C THR A 162 6.98 7.15 -13.58
N GLY A 163 8.07 7.24 -12.83
CA GLY A 163 8.66 8.49 -12.44
C GLY A 163 10.09 8.31 -11.95
N VAL A 164 10.50 9.28 -11.16
CA VAL A 164 11.80 9.33 -10.48
C VAL A 164 11.57 9.51 -8.99
N ALA A 165 12.60 9.24 -8.21
CA ALA A 165 12.57 9.42 -6.76
C ALA A 165 13.57 10.50 -6.32
N SER A 166 13.26 11.15 -5.20
CA SER A 166 14.18 12.04 -4.49
C SER A 166 14.02 11.86 -2.97
N GLY A 167 15.04 12.23 -2.20
CA GLY A 167 15.02 12.15 -0.74
C GLY A 167 16.23 11.42 -0.19
N TRP A 168 16.04 10.52 0.77
CA TRP A 168 17.14 9.81 1.42
C TRP A 168 16.73 8.43 1.91
N ILE A 169 17.72 7.57 2.04
CA ILE A 169 17.60 6.22 2.60
C ILE A 169 18.76 5.97 3.56
N GLU A 170 18.46 5.38 4.70
CA GLU A 170 19.42 4.99 5.71
C GLU A 170 19.33 3.48 5.95
N VAL A 171 20.47 2.81 5.88
CA VAL A 171 20.60 1.37 6.13
C VAL A 171 21.77 1.17 7.09
N GLU A 172 21.51 0.59 8.26
CA GLU A 172 22.52 0.30 9.28
C GLU A 172 23.32 1.54 9.70
N GLY A 173 22.63 2.69 9.78
CA GLY A 173 23.23 3.99 10.14
C GLY A 173 24.01 4.67 9.01
N ILE A 174 24.09 4.08 7.81
CA ILE A 174 24.69 4.69 6.63
C ILE A 174 23.57 5.32 5.81
N ARG A 175 23.61 6.65 5.69
CA ARG A 175 22.64 7.42 4.92
C ARG A 175 23.16 7.75 3.51
N SER A 176 22.33 7.46 2.53
CA SER A 176 22.56 7.74 1.10
C SER A 176 21.46 8.64 0.55
N GLU A 177 21.84 9.49 -0.39
CA GLU A 177 20.91 10.39 -1.08
C GLU A 177 20.18 9.65 -2.21
N ILE A 178 18.89 9.96 -2.36
CA ILE A 178 18.08 9.57 -3.51
C ILE A 178 17.95 10.80 -4.38
N THR A 179 18.46 10.75 -5.61
CA THR A 179 18.36 11.86 -6.58
C THR A 179 17.59 11.45 -7.85
N PRO A 180 16.85 12.38 -8.48
CA PRO A 180 16.11 12.11 -9.70
C PRO A 180 16.95 11.58 -10.87
N GLU A 181 18.23 11.94 -10.91
CA GLU A 181 19.18 11.55 -11.96
C GLU A 181 19.61 10.10 -11.82
N ASN A 182 19.71 9.61 -10.57
CA ASN A 182 20.29 8.31 -10.24
C ASN A 182 19.26 7.28 -9.81
N TRP A 183 18.00 7.69 -9.57
CA TRP A 183 16.93 6.82 -9.12
C TRP A 183 15.73 6.86 -10.06
N VAL A 184 15.13 5.68 -10.26
CA VAL A 184 13.84 5.52 -10.93
C VAL A 184 12.82 5.02 -9.92
N SER A 185 11.54 5.29 -10.19
CA SER A 185 10.48 4.86 -9.29
C SER A 185 9.21 4.53 -10.07
N THR A 186 8.48 3.54 -9.59
CA THR A 186 7.15 3.19 -10.08
C THR A 186 6.20 3.06 -8.92
N ARG A 187 4.93 3.34 -9.19
CA ARG A 187 3.83 3.10 -8.26
C ARG A 187 2.64 2.54 -8.99
N ASP A 188 1.81 1.82 -8.26
CA ASP A 188 0.46 1.48 -8.64
C ASP A 188 -0.54 1.89 -7.55
N HIS A 189 -1.79 1.98 -7.96
CA HIS A 189 -2.91 2.07 -7.05
C HIS A 189 -4.04 1.22 -7.63
N SER A 190 -4.52 0.23 -6.87
CA SER A 190 -5.64 -0.61 -7.24
C SER A 190 -6.75 -0.60 -6.20
N TRP A 191 -7.96 -0.88 -6.67
CA TRP A 191 -9.11 -1.21 -5.84
C TRP A 191 -9.78 -2.42 -6.48
N GLU A 192 -10.02 -3.43 -5.66
CA GLU A 192 -10.36 -4.76 -6.15
C GLU A 192 -11.20 -5.54 -5.15
N CYS A 193 -11.98 -6.46 -5.69
CA CYS A 193 -12.53 -7.60 -4.98
C CYS A 193 -11.97 -8.85 -5.66
N ALA A 194 -10.97 -9.49 -5.05
CA ALA A 194 -10.24 -10.58 -5.69
C ALA A 194 -9.98 -11.72 -4.70
N THR A 195 -10.62 -12.86 -4.93
CA THR A 195 -10.46 -14.06 -4.10
C THR A 195 -9.09 -14.73 -4.33
N ALA A 196 -8.42 -14.42 -5.43
CA ALA A 196 -7.14 -15.02 -5.80
C ALA A 196 -5.95 -14.57 -4.94
N TRP A 197 -6.08 -13.46 -4.19
CA TRP A 197 -5.03 -12.91 -3.33
C TRP A 197 -5.39 -13.01 -1.83
N GLY A 198 -6.15 -14.03 -1.45
CA GLY A 198 -6.48 -14.22 -0.05
C GLY A 198 -7.56 -15.26 0.20
N ASP A 199 -7.32 -16.53 -0.12
CA ASP A 199 -7.87 -17.55 0.77
C ASP A 199 -7.16 -17.43 2.13
N HIS A 200 -7.67 -16.53 2.95
CA HIS A 200 -7.23 -16.31 4.32
C HIS A 200 -7.54 -17.52 5.23
N ARG A 201 -8.20 -18.59 4.74
CA ARG A 201 -8.41 -19.81 5.52
C ARG A 201 -7.19 -20.73 5.58
N ALA A 202 -6.20 -20.55 4.72
CA ALA A 202 -5.05 -21.45 4.71
C ALA A 202 -3.96 -21.13 5.77
N HIS A 203 -3.88 -19.89 6.30
CA HIS A 203 -2.71 -19.51 7.12
C HIS A 203 -2.95 -18.58 8.34
N TRP A 204 -4.19 -18.17 8.65
CA TRP A 204 -4.43 -17.12 9.67
C TRP A 204 -5.50 -17.45 10.71
N ASN A 205 -5.41 -18.62 11.34
CA ASN A 205 -5.97 -18.77 12.69
C ASN A 205 -4.95 -18.23 13.69
N LEU A 206 -5.14 -17.02 14.24
CA LEU A 206 -4.66 -16.61 15.57
C LEU A 206 -5.30 -15.24 16.00
N PRO A 207 -5.44 -14.98 17.31
CA PRO A 207 -6.36 -14.00 17.88
C PRO A 207 -5.91 -12.54 17.72
N THR A 208 -6.87 -11.62 17.88
CA THR A 208 -6.73 -10.17 17.95
C THR A 208 -5.63 -9.69 18.92
N MET A 209 -4.41 -9.51 18.43
CA MET A 209 -3.39 -8.58 18.95
C MET A 209 -2.42 -8.26 17.80
N ALA A 210 -1.99 -7.00 17.69
CA ALA A 210 -1.02 -6.55 16.70
C ALA A 210 0.25 -7.43 16.75
N GLN A 211 0.51 -8.20 15.69
CA GLN A 211 1.74 -8.99 15.55
C GLN A 211 2.57 -8.43 14.38
N VAL A 212 3.71 -7.84 14.70
CA VAL A 212 4.78 -7.57 13.75
C VAL A 212 5.47 -8.91 13.46
N ARG A 213 5.48 -9.36 12.20
CA ARG A 213 6.20 -10.57 11.77
C ARG A 213 7.37 -10.20 10.87
N VAL A 214 8.55 -10.73 11.22
CA VAL A 214 9.79 -10.57 10.46
C VAL A 214 9.94 -11.77 9.52
N MET A 215 10.22 -11.49 8.24
CA MET A 215 10.56 -12.49 7.24
C MET A 215 12.00 -12.26 6.80
N SER A 216 12.88 -13.19 7.14
CA SER A 216 14.28 -13.19 6.69
C SER A 216 14.47 -14.27 5.64
N PHE A 217 15.20 -13.96 4.57
CA PHE A 217 15.63 -14.94 3.58
C PHE A 217 17.10 -15.28 3.80
N SER A 218 17.39 -16.57 4.02
CA SER A 218 18.74 -17.12 3.93
C SER A 218 18.74 -18.16 2.81
N GLY A 219 19.30 -17.77 1.66
CA GLY A 219 19.17 -18.56 0.43
C GLY A 219 17.70 -18.76 0.02
N ALA A 220 17.35 -19.97 -0.42
CA ALA A 220 15.98 -20.30 -0.88
C ALA A 220 14.98 -20.63 0.26
N ARG A 221 15.32 -20.39 1.52
CA ARG A 221 14.43 -20.63 2.67
C ARG A 221 14.00 -19.32 3.33
N ALA A 222 12.69 -19.18 3.51
CA ALA A 222 12.08 -18.19 4.38
C ALA A 222 11.96 -18.77 5.80
N THR A 223 12.43 -18.01 6.80
CA THR A 223 12.23 -18.32 8.22
C THR A 223 11.40 -17.23 8.88
N TRP A 224 10.41 -17.63 9.66
CA TRP A 224 9.54 -16.74 10.44
C TRP A 224 10.01 -16.71 11.89
N SER A 225 10.26 -15.52 12.43
CA SER A 225 10.50 -15.32 13.85
C SER A 225 9.44 -14.38 14.43
N VAL A 226 8.94 -14.73 15.61
CA VAL A 226 8.06 -13.88 16.43
C VAL A 226 8.96 -13.27 17.50
N PRO A 227 9.18 -11.95 17.53
CA PRO A 227 9.82 -11.32 18.67
C PRO A 227 8.90 -11.41 19.89
N THR A 228 9.48 -11.62 21.07
CA THR A 228 8.78 -11.58 22.35
C THR A 228 7.97 -10.29 22.48
N ALA A 229 6.71 -10.42 22.91
CA ALA A 229 5.77 -9.31 23.04
C ALA A 229 6.36 -8.16 23.89
N VAL A 230 6.42 -6.95 23.32
CA VAL A 230 6.68 -5.72 24.07
C VAL A 230 5.34 -5.04 24.29
N THR A 231 4.81 -5.15 25.50
CA THR A 231 3.70 -4.31 25.97
C THR A 231 4.21 -2.91 26.24
N MET A 232 3.75 -1.90 25.50
CA MET A 232 3.89 -0.51 25.92
C MET A 232 2.83 -0.19 27.00
N PRO A 233 3.21 0.34 28.17
CA PRO A 233 2.25 0.78 29.16
C PRO A 233 1.58 2.09 28.70
N CYS A 234 0.25 2.11 28.77
CA CYS A 234 -0.54 3.33 28.65
C CYS A 234 -0.29 4.17 29.91
N SER A 235 0.29 5.37 29.76
CA SER A 235 0.37 6.34 30.85
C SER A 235 -1.05 6.81 31.18
N SER A 236 -1.53 6.43 32.36
CA SER A 236 -2.73 7.01 32.95
C SER A 236 -2.37 8.40 33.48
N THR A 237 -2.94 9.44 32.88
CA THR A 237 -3.00 10.76 33.52
C THR A 237 -4.06 10.69 34.61
N SER A 238 -3.64 10.75 35.87
CA SER A 238 -4.53 11.00 37.00
C SER A 238 -4.99 12.46 36.97
N ALA A 239 -6.30 12.67 36.94
CA ALA A 239 -6.91 13.96 37.25
C ALA A 239 -6.98 14.11 38.78
N GLY A 240 -6.49 15.25 39.28
CA GLY A 240 -6.88 15.79 40.58
C GLY A 240 -8.14 16.63 40.46
#